data_AF-A0A258TIN6-F1
#
_entry.id   AF-A0A258TIN6-F1
#
_cell.length_a   1.000
_cell.length_b   1.000
_cell.length_c   1.000
_cell.angle_alpha   90.00
_cell.angle_beta   90.00
_cell.angle_gamma   90.00
#
_symmetry.space_group_name_H-M   'P 1'
#
loop_
_entity.id
_entity.type
_entity.pdbx_description
1 polymer ?
#
loop_
_entity_poly.entity_id
_entity_poly.type
_entity_poly.pdbx_seq_one_letter_code
_entity_poly.pdbx_strand_id
1 'polypeptide(L)' 'MNPEMIKVACSNCNLRELCMPVGLDHSEMVKLDHVVSTRKRVKQGGHLFSHGDPFTTLYAIRTGYFKT' A
#
# COMPACT_ATOMS: atom_id res chain seq x y z
N MET A 1 -25.48 7.41 2.64
CA MET A 1 -24.72 6.20 3.00
C MET A 1 -23.27 6.58 3.10
N ASN A 2 -22.76 6.77 4.32
CA ASN A 2 -21.37 7.11 4.57
C ASN A 2 -20.55 5.84 4.30
N PRO A 3 -19.66 5.80 3.30
CA PRO A 3 -18.82 4.64 3.10
C PRO A 3 -17.84 4.65 4.26
N GLU A 4 -18.20 3.98 5.36
CA GLU A 4 -17.21 3.56 6.33
C GLU A 4 -16.07 2.98 5.52
N MET A 5 -14.98 3.72 5.58
CA MET A 5 -13.80 3.53 4.78
C MET A 5 -13.29 2.16 5.20
N ILE A 6 -13.75 1.10 4.51
CA ILE A 6 -13.40 -0.28 4.82
C ILE A 6 -11.89 -0.23 5.01
N LYS A 7 -11.44 -0.45 6.25
CA LYS A 7 -10.03 -0.52 6.58
C LYS A 7 -9.55 -1.76 5.87
N VAL A 8 -9.25 -1.61 4.58
CA VAL A 8 -8.64 -2.68 3.81
C VAL A 8 -7.27 -2.81 4.43
N ALA A 9 -7.08 -3.83 5.23
CA ALA A 9 -5.78 -4.21 5.78
C ALA A 9 -5.02 -4.99 4.70
N CYS A 10 -3.69 -5.00 4.74
CA CYS A 10 -2.89 -5.87 3.87
C CYS A 10 -3.22 -7.35 4.15
N SER A 11 -3.54 -7.68 5.40
CA SER A 11 -4.07 -8.99 5.80
C SER A 11 -5.34 -9.42 5.06
N ASN A 12 -6.20 -8.47 4.63
CA ASN A 12 -7.45 -8.71 3.90
C ASN A 12 -7.36 -8.35 2.41
N CYS A 13 -6.15 -8.23 1.85
CA CYS A 13 -5.95 -7.89 0.45
C CYS A 13 -5.93 -9.14 -0.44
N ASN A 14 -6.63 -9.10 -1.58
CA ASN A 14 -6.58 -10.20 -2.56
C ASN A 14 -5.19 -10.42 -3.18
N LEU A 15 -4.28 -9.44 -3.05
CA LEU A 15 -2.89 -9.54 -3.51
C LEU A 15 -1.94 -9.99 -2.39
N ARG A 16 -2.46 -10.43 -1.24
CA ARG A 16 -1.65 -10.83 -0.08
C ARG A 16 -0.54 -11.81 -0.47
N GLU A 17 -0.85 -12.85 -1.24
CA GLU A 17 0.14 -13.88 -1.62
C GLU A 17 1.26 -13.36 -2.55
N LEU A 18 1.03 -12.25 -3.24
CA LEU A 18 2.02 -11.63 -4.14
C LEU A 18 2.80 -10.50 -3.46
N CYS A 19 2.16 -9.79 -2.53
CA CYS A 19 2.70 -8.59 -1.89
C CYS A 19 3.31 -8.87 -0.51
N MET A 20 2.85 -9.92 0.19
CA MET A 20 3.37 -10.27 1.51
C MET A 20 4.50 -11.30 1.39
N PRO A 21 5.64 -11.07 2.05
CA PRO A 21 6.71 -12.05 2.06
C PRO A 21 6.25 -13.33 2.78
N VAL A 22 6.57 -14.46 2.16
CA VAL A 22 6.45 -15.78 2.78
C VAL A 22 7.37 -15.79 4.00
N GLY A 23 6.81 -15.92 5.21
CA GLY A 23 7.59 -15.99 6.44
C GLY A 23 7.18 -15.05 7.57
N LEU A 24 6.23 -14.13 7.35
CA LEU A 24 5.69 -13.30 8.44
C LEU A 24 4.62 -14.07 9.23
N ASP A 25 4.75 -14.06 10.55
CA ASP A 25 3.74 -14.60 11.44
C ASP A 25 2.52 -13.66 11.56
N HIS A 26 1.46 -14.13 12.24
CA HIS A 26 0.22 -13.34 12.39
C HIS A 26 0.43 -12.02 13.14
N SER A 27 1.31 -12.00 14.13
CA SER A 27 1.59 -10.80 14.93
C SER A 27 2.38 -9.76 14.13
N GLU A 28 3.29 -10.21 13.27
CA GLU A 28 4.05 -9.36 12.36
C GLU A 28 3.15 -8.78 11.26
N MET A 29 2.18 -9.56 10.78
CA MET A 29 1.16 -9.11 9.83
C MET A 29 0.35 -7.93 10.39
N VAL A 30 -0.08 -8.02 11.66
CA VAL A 30 -0.80 -6.94 12.34
C VAL A 30 0.06 -5.69 12.45
N LYS A 31 1.35 -5.83 12.81
CA LYS A 31 2.28 -4.70 12.84
C LYS A 31 2.41 -4.03 11.47
N LEU A 32 2.48 -4.81 10.40
CA LEU A 32 2.56 -4.26 9.05
C LEU A 32 1.28 -3.50 8.67
N ASP A 33 0.10 -4.04 9.01
CA ASP A 33 -1.18 -3.35 8.79
C ASP A 33 -1.22 -1.96 9.45
N HIS A 34 -0.56 -1.80 10.60
CA HIS A 34 -0.40 -0.50 11.26
C HIS A 34 0.61 0.43 10.56
N VAL A 35 1.69 -0.12 9.98
CA VAL A 35 2.70 0.67 9.26
C VAL A 35 2.15 1.17 7.92
N VAL A 36 1.33 0.37 7.22
CA VAL A 36 0.69 0.72 5.93
C VAL A 36 -0.57 1.57 6.16
N SER A 37 -0.39 2.72 6.82
CA SER A 37 -1.50 3.55 7.32
C SER A 37 -2.04 4.57 6.31
N THR A 38 -1.23 5.01 5.35
CA THR A 38 -1.61 6.12 4.45
C THR A 38 -1.82 5.65 3.02
N ARG A 39 -3.06 5.77 2.52
CA ARG A 39 -3.40 5.49 1.12
C ARG A 39 -3.49 6.77 0.31
N LYS A 40 -2.61 6.88 -0.69
CA LYS A 40 -2.66 7.94 -1.70
C LYS A 40 -3.41 7.42 -2.93
N ARG A 41 -4.52 8.06 -3.29
CA ARG A 41 -5.13 7.89 -4.62
C ARG A 41 -4.47 8.86 -5.58
N VAL A 42 -3.90 8.35 -6.66
CA VAL A 42 -3.26 9.16 -7.70
C VAL A 42 -4.12 9.07 -8.95
N LYS A 43 -4.40 10.22 -9.57
CA LYS A 43 -5.13 10.26 -10.84
C LYS A 43 -4.25 9.72 -11.97
N GLN A 44 -4.87 9.21 -13.04
CA GLN A 44 -4.15 8.81 -14.24
C GLN A 44 -3.29 9.97 -14.75
N GLY A 45 -2.04 9.68 -15.12
CA GLY A 45 -1.05 10.67 -15.54
C GLY A 45 -0.41 11.47 -14.40
N GLY A 46 -0.82 11.25 -13.14
CA GLY A 46 -0.18 11.87 -11.97
C GLY A 46 1.14 11.18 -11.59
N HIS A 47 2.01 11.93 -10.92
CA HIS A 47 3.31 11.44 -10.45
C HIS A 47 3.23 10.95 -8.99
N LEU A 48 3.93 9.85 -8.70
CA LEU A 48 4.02 9.31 -7.35
C LEU A 48 5.10 10.06 -6.54
N PHE A 49 6.25 10.28 -7.18
CA PHE A 49 7.42 11.05 -6.74
C PHE A 49 8.02 11.75 -7.96
N SER A 50 8.91 12.71 -7.71
CA SER A 50 9.67 13.45 -8.74
C SER A 50 11.16 13.18 -8.61
N HIS A 51 11.92 13.42 -9.68
CA HIS A 51 13.38 13.33 -9.63
C HIS A 51 13.95 14.35 -8.64
N GLY A 52 14.81 13.90 -7.75
CA GLY A 52 15.41 14.73 -6.70
C GLY A 52 14.64 14.75 -5.37
N ASP A 53 13.45 14.13 -5.32
CA ASP A 53 12.73 13.99 -4.06
C ASP A 53 13.52 13.08 -3.08
N PRO A 54 13.63 13.45 -1.79
CA PRO A 54 14.25 12.59 -0.79
C PRO A 54 13.51 11.25 -0.66
N PHE A 55 14.28 10.16 -0.55
CA PHE A 55 13.73 8.82 -0.35
C PHE A 55 13.20 8.63 1.08
N THR A 56 11.94 9.01 1.29
CA THR A 56 11.29 8.99 2.61
C THR A 56 10.29 7.85 2.79
N THR A 57 9.75 7.34 1.68
CA THR A 57 8.61 6.41 1.69
C THR A 57 8.78 5.35 0.61
N LEU A 58 8.42 4.12 0.95
CA LEU A 58 8.25 3.03 -0.01
C LEU A 58 6.77 2.88 -0.38
N TYR A 59 6.48 2.78 -1.67
CA TYR A 59 5.11 2.69 -2.17
C TYR A 59 4.82 1.28 -2.68
N ALA A 60 3.74 0.67 -2.15
CA ALA A 60 3.18 -0.56 -2.70
C ALA A 60 1.97 -0.23 -3.59
N ILE A 61 2.01 -0.64 -4.86
CA ILE A 61 0.92 -0.40 -5.80
C ILE A 61 -0.15 -1.48 -5.63
N ARG A 62 -1.33 -1.08 -5.15
CA ARG A 62 -2.48 -2.00 -5.01
C ARG A 62 -3.20 -2.26 -6.32
N THR A 63 -3.33 -1.23 -7.16
CA THR A 63 -4.08 -1.28 -8.43
C THR A 63 -3.45 -0.33 -9.44
N GLY A 64 -3.29 -0.79 -10.68
CA GLY A 64 -2.69 -0.01 -11.77
C GLY A 64 -1.17 -0.20 -11.87
N TYR A 65 -0.51 0.71 -12.58
CA TYR A 65 0.93 0.71 -12.78
C TYR A 65 1.46 2.14 -12.83
N PHE A 66 2.74 2.31 -12.53
CA PHE A 66 3.47 3.55 -12.71
C PHE A 66 4.67 3.30 -13.60
N LYS A 67 4.95 4.24 -14.51
CA LYS A 67 6.21 4.28 -15.23
C LYS A 67 7.09 5.31 -14.55
N THR A 68 8.35 4.95 -14.32
CA THR A 68 9.39 5.83 -13.82
C THR A 68 9.92 6.71 -14.93
#